data_AF-A0AAD4SX51-F1
#
_entry.id   AF-A0AAD4SX51-F1
#
_cell.length_a   1.000
_cell.length_b   1.000
_cell.length_c   1.000
_cell.angle_alpha   90.00
_cell.angle_beta   90.00
_cell.angle_gamma   90.00
#
_symmetry.space_group_name_H-M   'P 1'
#
loop_
_entity.id
_entity.type
_entity.pdbx_description
1 polymer ?
#
loop_
_entity_poly.entity_id
_entity_poly.type
_entity_poly.pdbx_seq_one_letter_code
_entity_poly.pdbx_strand_id
1 'polypeptide(L)'
;VHAYERSNRVYNYSLDPCGPVYITVGDGGNREKMAVKHADEPGNCPDPSTTPDEYMGGFCAFNFTSGPAAGKFCWDRQPDFSAYRESSFGHGILEVKNDTHALWTWHRNQDLYNSFGDQIYIVRQPDRCPVQPRVIKSRVVHHLLPSR
;
A
#
# COMPACT_ATOMS: atom_id res chain seq x y z
N VAL A 1 -5.49 -10.04 -1.14
CA VAL A 1 -6.38 -9.84 0.02
C VAL A 1 -7.78 -9.56 -0.49
N HIS A 2 -8.81 -10.33 -0.08
CA HIS A 2 -10.20 -10.11 -0.50
C HIS A 2 -10.92 -9.15 0.46
N ALA A 3 -10.51 -7.90 0.44
CA ALA A 3 -11.10 -6.81 1.19
C ALA A 3 -10.60 -5.49 0.59
N TYR A 4 -11.22 -4.39 1.02
CA TYR A 4 -10.75 -3.05 0.74
C TYR A 4 -9.87 -2.53 1.88
N GLU A 5 -8.72 -1.93 1.55
CA GLU A 5 -7.91 -1.21 2.52
C GLU A 5 -7.18 -0.03 1.87
N ARG A 6 -7.13 1.10 2.57
CA ARG A 6 -6.35 2.29 2.19
C ARG A 6 -5.45 2.70 3.35
N SER A 7 -4.18 2.94 3.03
CA SER A 7 -3.20 3.43 4.00
C SER A 7 -3.26 4.95 4.16
N ASN A 8 -2.72 5.45 5.28
CA ASN A 8 -2.14 6.79 5.33
C ASN A 8 -0.86 6.83 4.48
N ARG A 9 -0.31 8.02 4.22
CA ARG A 9 0.99 8.11 3.56
C ARG A 9 2.06 7.46 4.44
N VAL A 10 2.77 6.48 3.89
CA VAL A 10 3.69 5.63 4.65
C VAL A 10 4.90 5.27 3.80
N TYR A 11 6.07 5.27 4.43
CA TYR A 11 7.31 4.75 3.86
C TYR A 11 8.04 3.94 4.92
N ASN A 12 8.45 2.71 4.58
CA ASN A 12 9.14 1.81 5.49
C ASN A 12 8.45 1.67 6.86
N TYR A 13 7.14 1.38 6.84
CA TYR A 13 6.28 1.26 8.03
C TYR A 13 6.16 2.51 8.93
N SER A 14 6.74 3.64 8.52
CA SER A 14 6.64 4.91 9.23
C SER A 14 5.71 5.86 8.47
N LEU A 15 4.83 6.54 9.20
CA LEU A 15 4.01 7.60 8.61
C LEU A 15 4.92 8.69 8.05
N ASP A 16 4.77 8.96 6.75
CA ASP A 16 5.66 9.84 6.02
C ASP A 16 4.83 10.72 5.07
N PRO A 17 4.84 12.05 5.20
CA PRO A 17 4.08 12.95 4.32
C PRO A 17 4.51 12.88 2.84
N CYS A 18 5.72 12.40 2.55
CA CYS A 18 6.23 12.15 1.21
C CYS A 18 6.03 10.69 0.75
N GLY A 19 5.63 9.80 1.65
CA GLY A 19 5.30 8.42 1.33
C GLY A 19 4.09 8.30 0.40
N PRO A 20 4.02 7.23 -0.41
CA PRO A 20 2.83 6.95 -1.21
C PRO A 20 1.64 6.57 -0.31
N VAL A 21 0.44 6.66 -0.90
CA VAL A 21 -0.76 6.03 -0.38
C VAL A 21 -0.87 4.66 -1.04
N TYR A 22 -0.97 3.60 -0.26
CA TYR A 22 -1.23 2.25 -0.74
C TYR A 22 -2.73 1.97 -0.65
N ILE A 23 -3.30 1.46 -1.73
CA ILE A 23 -4.71 1.11 -1.81
C ILE A 23 -4.82 -0.31 -2.34
N THR A 24 -5.54 -1.15 -1.61
CA THR A 24 -5.84 -2.53 -2.00
C THR A 24 -7.32 -2.63 -2.35
N VAL A 25 -7.59 -3.05 -3.58
CA VAL A 25 -8.94 -3.30 -4.12
C VAL A 25 -9.06 -4.74 -4.62
N GLY A 26 -8.75 -5.70 -3.73
CA GLY A 26 -8.83 -7.13 -4.05
C GLY A 26 -10.23 -7.72 -3.83
N ASP A 27 -11.23 -6.87 -3.68
CA ASP A 27 -12.60 -7.12 -3.24
C ASP A 27 -13.61 -7.22 -4.40
N GLY A 28 -13.17 -7.77 -5.54
CA GLY A 28 -13.98 -7.82 -6.78
C GLY A 28 -15.13 -8.83 -6.80
N GLY A 29 -15.37 -9.61 -5.74
CA GLY A 29 -16.52 -10.53 -5.69
C GLY A 29 -16.26 -11.96 -6.18
N ASN A 30 -15.03 -12.46 -6.10
CA ASN A 30 -14.75 -13.85 -6.45
C ASN A 30 -15.34 -14.85 -5.43
N ARG A 31 -15.36 -16.16 -5.77
CA ARG A 31 -15.95 -17.22 -4.94
C ARG A 31 -15.17 -17.59 -3.68
N GLU A 32 -13.95 -17.12 -3.54
CA GLU A 32 -13.09 -17.39 -2.40
C GLU A 32 -13.54 -16.55 -1.20
N LYS A 33 -13.09 -16.91 0.01
CA LYS A 33 -13.58 -16.29 1.24
C LYS A 33 -13.13 -14.82 1.34
N MET A 34 -14.01 -13.98 1.87
CA MET A 34 -13.71 -12.59 2.23
C MET A 34 -12.67 -12.55 3.36
N ALA A 35 -11.73 -11.61 3.30
CA ALA A 35 -10.77 -11.36 4.37
C ALA A 35 -11.45 -10.51 5.45
N VAL A 36 -11.84 -11.15 6.56
CA VAL A 36 -12.53 -10.49 7.70
C VAL A 36 -11.70 -10.41 8.96
N LYS A 37 -10.68 -11.26 9.10
CA LYS A 37 -9.80 -11.26 10.26
C LYS A 37 -8.65 -10.30 10.04
N HIS A 38 -8.23 -9.62 11.10
CA HIS A 38 -7.06 -8.76 11.07
C HIS A 38 -5.93 -9.36 11.92
N ALA A 39 -4.69 -9.18 11.48
CA ALA A 39 -3.51 -9.70 12.19
C ALA A 39 -3.33 -9.05 13.57
N ASP A 40 -3.90 -7.86 13.76
CA ASP A 40 -3.89 -7.12 15.02
C ASP A 40 -5.00 -7.50 16.02
N GLU A 41 -5.91 -8.40 15.64
CA GLU A 41 -6.90 -8.93 16.57
C GLU A 41 -6.27 -9.94 17.55
N PRO A 42 -6.77 -10.04 18.79
CA PRO A 42 -6.26 -10.96 19.79
C PRO A 42 -6.17 -12.41 19.27
N GLY A 43 -4.96 -12.97 19.24
CA GLY A 43 -4.70 -14.34 18.81
C GLY A 43 -4.65 -14.57 17.29
N ASN A 44 -4.81 -13.54 16.46
CA ASN A 44 -4.78 -13.66 14.99
C ASN A 44 -3.43 -13.30 14.35
N CYS A 45 -2.44 -12.85 15.13
CA CYS A 45 -1.09 -12.61 14.60
C CYS A 45 -0.45 -13.94 14.16
N PRO A 46 -0.09 -14.10 12.87
CA PRO A 46 0.43 -15.37 12.37
C PRO A 46 1.88 -15.61 12.81
N ASP A 47 2.30 -16.87 12.75
CA ASP A 47 3.72 -17.23 12.87
C ASP A 47 4.49 -16.62 11.68
N PRO A 48 5.57 -15.84 11.90
CA PRO A 48 6.31 -15.19 10.81
C PRO A 48 6.74 -16.15 9.70
N SER A 49 7.12 -17.39 10.04
CA SER A 49 7.59 -18.40 9.08
C SER A 49 6.54 -18.85 8.08
N THR A 50 5.24 -18.60 8.36
CA THR A 50 4.11 -18.99 7.51
C THR A 50 3.63 -17.87 6.58
N THR A 51 4.25 -16.69 6.65
CA THR A 51 3.83 -15.50 5.89
C THR A 51 4.46 -15.29 4.51
N PRO A 52 5.67 -15.80 4.19
CA PRO A 52 6.25 -15.62 2.87
C PRO A 52 5.43 -16.24 1.76
N ASP A 53 5.53 -15.65 0.57
CA ASP A 53 5.00 -16.26 -0.65
C ASP A 53 5.83 -17.52 -1.00
N GLU A 54 5.18 -18.68 -1.02
CA GLU A 54 5.84 -19.97 -1.24
C GLU A 54 6.45 -20.09 -2.65
N TYR A 55 5.88 -19.40 -3.63
CA TYR A 55 6.31 -19.49 -5.03
C TYR A 55 7.58 -18.66 -5.28
N MET A 56 7.62 -17.42 -4.77
CA MET A 56 8.76 -16.52 -4.90
C MET A 56 9.87 -16.85 -3.90
N GLY A 57 9.51 -17.40 -2.73
CA GLY A 57 10.44 -17.71 -1.65
C GLY A 57 11.09 -16.49 -1.01
N GLY A 58 11.99 -16.75 -0.06
CA GLY A 58 12.72 -15.72 0.70
C GLY A 58 11.94 -15.20 1.92
N PHE A 59 12.67 -14.73 2.93
CA PHE A 59 12.08 -14.19 4.16
C PHE A 59 12.66 -12.81 4.47
N CYS A 60 11.79 -11.80 4.47
CA CYS A 60 12.15 -10.41 4.72
C CYS A 60 11.29 -9.75 5.82
N ALA A 61 10.28 -10.45 6.33
CA ALA A 61 9.31 -9.91 7.28
C ALA A 61 9.76 -10.15 8.73
N PHE A 62 10.69 -9.33 9.22
CA PHE A 62 11.15 -9.39 10.61
C PHE A 62 10.23 -8.60 11.54
N ASN A 63 10.33 -8.85 12.85
CA ASN A 63 9.63 -8.06 13.86
C ASN A 63 10.00 -6.58 13.76
N PHE A 64 9.04 -5.72 14.08
CA PHE A 64 9.29 -4.29 14.16
C PHE A 64 10.37 -3.99 15.20
N THR A 65 11.29 -3.09 14.88
CA THR A 65 12.37 -2.67 15.79
C THR A 65 12.09 -1.32 16.46
N SER A 66 11.00 -0.64 16.08
CA SER A 66 10.62 0.68 16.58
C SER A 66 9.11 0.89 16.48
N GLY A 67 8.61 1.98 17.09
CA GLY A 67 7.19 2.34 17.07
C GLY A 67 6.32 1.51 18.03
N PRO A 68 4.98 1.63 17.92
CA PRO A 68 4.04 1.01 18.87
C PRO A 68 4.09 -0.52 18.94
N ALA A 69 4.59 -1.19 17.90
CA ALA A 69 4.73 -2.64 17.84
C ALA A 69 6.18 -3.13 17.99
N ALA A 70 7.09 -2.31 18.52
CA ALA A 70 8.49 -2.70 18.70
C ALA A 70 8.63 -4.04 19.45
N GLY A 71 9.46 -4.93 18.92
CA GLY A 71 9.67 -6.29 19.41
C GLY A 71 8.61 -7.31 18.98
N LYS A 72 7.50 -6.88 18.37
CA LYS A 72 6.38 -7.74 17.94
C LYS A 72 6.34 -7.87 16.41
N PHE A 73 5.69 -8.93 15.94
CA PHE A 73 5.43 -9.14 14.52
C PHE A 73 4.17 -8.40 14.04
N CYS A 74 3.14 -8.32 14.90
CA CYS A 74 1.91 -7.59 14.63
C CYS A 74 1.66 -6.52 15.70
N TRP A 75 0.84 -5.54 15.35
CA TRP A 75 0.24 -4.62 16.31
C TRP A 75 -0.87 -5.33 17.08
N ASP A 76 -1.38 -4.73 18.15
CA ASP A 76 -2.53 -5.21 18.96
C ASP A 76 -3.79 -4.34 18.77
N ARG A 77 -3.74 -3.47 17.76
CA ARG A 77 -4.80 -2.59 17.28
C ARG A 77 -4.52 -2.26 15.81
N GLN A 78 -5.48 -1.65 15.13
CA GLN A 78 -5.30 -1.18 13.76
C GLN A 78 -4.01 -0.32 13.69
N PRO A 79 -3.04 -0.69 12.84
CA PRO A 79 -1.82 0.09 12.72
C PRO A 79 -2.10 1.51 12.26
N ASP A 80 -1.35 2.48 12.77
CA ASP A 80 -1.60 3.91 12.47
C ASP A 80 -1.42 4.24 10.97
N PHE A 81 -0.69 3.39 10.23
CA PHE A 81 -0.56 3.51 8.77
C PHE A 81 -1.79 2.98 7.99
N SER A 82 -2.71 2.24 8.61
CA SER A 82 -3.97 1.81 7.98
C SER A 82 -5.06 2.85 8.24
N ALA A 83 -5.45 3.60 7.22
CA ALA A 83 -6.42 4.70 7.37
C ALA A 83 -7.88 4.22 7.32
N TYR A 84 -8.17 3.26 6.45
CA TYR A 84 -9.50 2.66 6.29
C TYR A 84 -9.37 1.21 5.86
N ARG A 85 -10.18 0.32 6.43
CA ARG A 85 -10.25 -1.09 6.03
C ARG A 85 -11.67 -1.59 6.19
N GLU A 86 -12.18 -2.30 5.20
CA GLU A 86 -13.54 -2.84 5.22
C GLU A 86 -13.65 -4.13 4.39
N SER A 87 -14.36 -5.12 4.95
CA SER A 87 -14.63 -6.41 4.31
C SER A 87 -15.95 -6.39 3.54
N SER A 88 -16.00 -5.58 2.50
CA SER A 88 -17.12 -5.50 1.55
C SER A 88 -16.60 -5.73 0.15
N PHE A 89 -17.45 -6.21 -0.77
CA PHE A 89 -17.12 -6.20 -2.19
C PHE A 89 -17.32 -4.81 -2.77
N GLY A 90 -16.54 -4.45 -3.78
CA GLY A 90 -16.57 -3.11 -4.32
C GLY A 90 -15.64 -2.89 -5.51
N HIS A 91 -15.53 -1.62 -5.88
CA HIS A 91 -14.59 -1.14 -6.88
C HIS A 91 -14.16 0.29 -6.57
N GLY A 92 -13.00 0.68 -7.11
CA GLY A 92 -12.45 2.02 -6.95
C GLY A 92 -12.47 2.83 -8.23
N ILE A 93 -12.57 4.15 -8.09
CA ILE A 93 -12.47 5.13 -9.17
C ILE A 93 -11.42 6.16 -8.78
N LEU A 94 -10.46 6.40 -9.67
CA LEU A 94 -9.45 7.44 -9.53
C LEU A 94 -9.68 8.53 -10.57
N GLU A 95 -9.97 9.74 -10.12
CA GLU A 95 -10.18 10.90 -10.98
C GLU A 95 -9.05 11.92 -10.77
N VAL A 96 -8.08 11.93 -11.68
CA VAL A 96 -7.01 12.94 -11.68
C VAL A 96 -7.59 14.27 -12.14
N LYS A 97 -7.55 15.28 -11.27
CA LYS A 97 -8.15 16.60 -11.55
C LYS A 97 -7.14 17.57 -12.13
N ASN A 98 -5.90 17.55 -11.63
CA ASN A 98 -4.79 18.37 -12.13
C ASN A 98 -3.43 17.75 -11.72
N ASP A 99 -2.34 18.52 -11.84
CA ASP A 99 -0.96 18.10 -11.56
C ASP A 99 -0.65 17.82 -10.07
N THR A 100 -1.55 18.21 -9.17
CA THR A 100 -1.39 18.08 -7.71
C THR A 100 -2.50 17.28 -7.04
N HIS A 101 -3.70 17.21 -7.63
CA HIS A 101 -4.89 16.62 -7.00
C HIS A 101 -5.46 15.46 -7.82
N ALA A 102 -5.70 14.35 -7.14
CA ALA A 102 -6.54 13.27 -7.63
C ALA A 102 -7.59 12.90 -6.56
N LEU A 103 -8.83 12.65 -6.98
CA LEU A 103 -9.87 12.15 -6.10
C LEU A 103 -9.91 10.62 -6.21
N TRP A 104 -9.79 9.94 -5.08
CA TRP A 104 -10.05 8.51 -4.96
C TRP A 104 -11.42 8.30 -4.32
N THR A 105 -12.23 7.45 -4.93
CA THR A 105 -13.45 6.92 -4.33
C THR A 105 -13.46 5.40 -4.39
N TRP A 106 -13.99 4.77 -3.35
CA TRP A 106 -14.32 3.36 -3.34
C TRP A 106 -15.82 3.18 -3.09
N HIS A 107 -16.42 2.30 -3.87
CA HIS A 107 -17.86 2.05 -3.91
C HIS A 107 -18.15 0.60 -3.55
N ARG A 108 -19.01 0.41 -2.56
CA ARG A 108 -19.46 -0.90 -2.12
C ARG A 108 -20.54 -1.43 -3.04
N ASN A 109 -20.54 -2.74 -3.29
CA ASN A 109 -21.53 -3.37 -4.15
C ASN A 109 -22.93 -3.42 -3.53
N GLN A 110 -23.04 -3.41 -2.19
CA GLN A 110 -24.33 -3.38 -1.51
C GLN A 110 -25.01 -2.01 -1.50
N ASP A 111 -24.26 -0.95 -1.79
CA ASP A 111 -24.83 0.41 -1.81
C ASP A 111 -25.48 0.71 -3.16
N LEU A 112 -26.49 1.59 -3.15
CA LEU A 112 -27.07 2.14 -4.38
C LEU A 112 -26.12 3.13 -5.05
N TYR A 113 -26.33 3.36 -6.35
CA TYR A 113 -25.61 4.36 -7.13
C TYR A 113 -25.63 5.72 -6.41
N ASN A 114 -24.44 6.32 -6.21
CA ASN A 114 -24.13 7.58 -5.49
C ASN A 114 -23.77 7.49 -4.00
N SER A 115 -23.64 6.31 -3.41
CA SER A 115 -22.95 6.16 -2.12
C SER A 115 -21.46 5.91 -2.32
N PHE A 116 -20.63 6.50 -1.46
CA PHE A 116 -19.20 6.22 -1.36
C PHE A 116 -18.95 5.46 -0.06
N GLY A 117 -18.29 4.30 -0.14
CA GLY A 117 -17.81 3.62 1.06
C GLY A 117 -16.60 4.34 1.66
N ASP A 118 -15.70 4.84 0.80
CA ASP A 118 -14.55 5.65 1.19
C ASP A 118 -14.24 6.69 0.10
N GLN A 119 -13.72 7.86 0.51
CA GLN A 119 -13.38 8.96 -0.38
C GLN A 119 -12.23 9.80 0.19
N ILE A 120 -11.26 10.14 -0.65
CA ILE A 120 -10.15 11.02 -0.28
C ILE A 120 -9.57 11.78 -1.47
N TYR A 121 -9.19 13.04 -1.27
CA TYR A 121 -8.28 13.73 -2.18
C TYR A 121 -6.83 13.35 -1.88
N ILE A 122 -6.16 12.76 -2.85
CA ILE A 122 -4.71 12.51 -2.82
C ILE A 122 -4.03 13.74 -3.40
N VAL A 123 -3.40 14.52 -2.53
CA VAL A 123 -2.67 15.74 -2.91
C VAL A 123 -1.18 15.50 -2.86
N ARG A 124 -0.48 15.60 -3.99
CA ARG A 124 0.99 15.53 -4.05
C ARG A 124 1.60 16.92 -3.86
N GLN A 125 2.74 16.98 -3.16
CA GLN A 125 3.44 18.22 -2.84
C GLN A 125 4.83 18.22 -3.51
N PRO A 126 4.97 18.57 -4.80
CA PRO A 126 6.23 18.47 -5.53
C PRO A 126 7.37 19.31 -4.91
N ASP A 127 7.06 20.48 -4.34
CA ASP A 127 8.07 21.36 -3.73
C ASP A 127 8.62 20.80 -2.41
N ARG A 128 7.80 20.04 -1.69
CA ARG A 128 8.17 19.40 -0.42
C ARG A 128 8.79 18.02 -0.63
N CYS A 129 8.26 17.27 -1.58
CA CYS A 129 8.57 15.88 -1.84
C CYS A 129 8.90 15.71 -3.34
N PRO A 130 10.03 16.26 -3.81
CA PRO A 130 10.38 16.21 -5.22
C PRO A 130 10.66 14.77 -5.65
N VAL A 131 10.00 14.32 -6.71
CA VAL A 131 10.34 13.06 -7.37
C VAL A 131 11.58 13.35 -8.21
N GLN A 132 12.76 13.00 -7.70
CA GLN A 132 13.97 13.14 -8.52
C GLN A 132 13.83 12.24 -9.76
N PRO A 133 13.87 12.80 -10.98
CA PRO A 133 13.97 11.97 -12.16
C PRO A 133 15.29 11.21 -12.05
N ARG A 134 15.23 9.87 -12.01
CA ARG A 134 16.44 9.05 -12.18
C ARG A 134 16.99 9.36 -13.57
N VAL A 135 17.92 10.30 -13.67
CA VAL A 135 18.77 10.43 -14.84
C VAL A 135 19.65 9.19 -14.86
N ILE A 136 19.24 8.18 -15.63
CA ILE A 136 20.16 7.10 -16.01
C ILE A 136 21.21 7.80 -16.87
N LYS A 137 22.34 8.19 -16.27
CA LYS A 137 23.52 8.58 -17.04
C LYS A 137 23.93 7.34 -17.82
N SER A 138 23.57 7.28 -19.10
CA SER A 138 24.16 6.34 -20.04
C SER A 138 25.66 6.59 -20.01
N ARG A 139 26.40 5.67 -19.39
CA ARG A 139 27.85 5.68 -19.43
C ARG A 139 28.22 5.28 -20.86
N VAL A 140 28.39 6.25 -21.75
CA VAL A 140 28.94 6.01 -23.09
C VAL A 140 30.37 5.53 -22.88
N VAL A 141 30.57 4.22 -22.96
CA VAL A 141 31.92 3.64 -22.97
C VAL A 141 32.46 3.86 -24.37
N HIS A 142 33.26 4.90 -24.57
CA HIS A 142 34.04 5.04 -25.79
C HIS A 142 35.03 3.87 -25.86
N HIS A 143 34.73 2.86 -26.68
CA HIS A 143 35.73 1.89 -27.11
C HIS A 143 36.68 2.60 -28.07
N LEU A 144 37.85 2.98 -27.56
CA LEU A 144 38.98 3.34 -28.41
C LEU A 144 39.46 2.05 -29.09
N LEU A 145 39.22 1.91 -30.39
CA LEU A 145 39.84 0.89 -31.22
C LEU A 145 41.34 1.18 -31.32
N PRO A 146 42.23 0.18 -31.16
CA PRO A 146 43.66 0.38 -31.31
C PRO A 146 44.01 0.62 -32.79
N SER A 147 44.84 1.64 -33.04
CA SER A 147 45.42 1.91 -34.36
C SER A 147 46.22 0.69 -34.81
N ARG A 148 45.97 0.24 -36.04
CA ARG A 148 46.95 -0.52 -36.82
C ARG A 148 48.03 0.42 -37.36
#